data_AF-A0A3A9ACF2-F1
#
_entry.id   AF-A0A3A9ACF2-F1
#
_cell.length_a   1.000
_cell.length_b   1.000
_cell.length_c   1.000
_cell.angle_alpha   90.00
_cell.angle_beta   90.00
_cell.angle_gamma   90.00
#
_symmetry.space_group_name_H-M   'P 1'
#
loop_
_entity.id
_entity.type
_entity.pdbx_description
1 polymer ?
#
loop_
_entity_poly.entity_id
_entity_poly.type
_entity_poly.pdbx_seq_one_letter_code
_entity_poly.pdbx_strand_id
1 'polypeptide(L)'
;MMSEIKWNDRFNIGVEIVDHAHRKLFSIVGKLLNLTEDAEKQKHACQEGIKYFKSYTMKHFAEEEAYMRKINYPDYEVHKSLHEDMQNHTIPALEEEMKSQDYSAESIQHFLGICVGWLNVHIMIEDRAITGKTPHKWIHKTAEDAVDSLKKSVIQTLHDLFRLDAELVSAHYSGEDFASGKALCYRINYQKQDGQNRQVVLVYEEQMVFKLISELLGKQVNRIDKTIAEAMKLISKKFMGCMESHFPMGDEYKLEKINTLTFEQVVRTFEFEKQYSPYSLLFRTEKGDYFALCIK
;
A
#
# COMPACT_ATOMS: atom_id res chain seq x y z
N MET A 1 -10.42 -22.55 -15.44
CA MET A 1 -11.28 -22.80 -14.28
C MET A 1 -10.40 -22.96 -13.05
N MET A 2 -9.88 -21.84 -12.54
CA MET A 2 -9.41 -21.80 -11.16
C MET A 2 -10.57 -22.24 -10.26
N SER A 3 -10.28 -23.18 -9.36
CA SER A 3 -11.27 -23.67 -8.39
C SER A 3 -11.80 -22.49 -7.60
N GLU A 4 -13.13 -22.46 -7.40
CA GLU A 4 -13.83 -21.58 -6.45
C GLU A 4 -12.95 -21.34 -5.21
N ILE A 5 -12.73 -20.08 -4.83
CA ILE A 5 -11.95 -19.78 -3.61
C ILE A 5 -12.67 -20.47 -2.45
N LYS A 6 -12.12 -21.61 -2.01
CA LYS A 6 -12.66 -22.33 -0.86
C LYS A 6 -12.33 -21.52 0.37
N TRP A 7 -13.38 -21.15 1.11
CA TRP A 7 -13.22 -20.55 2.42
C TRP A 7 -12.31 -21.43 3.27
N ASN A 8 -11.32 -20.82 3.90
CA ASN A 8 -10.43 -21.49 4.82
C ASN A 8 -10.80 -21.06 6.23
N ASP A 9 -11.16 -22.01 7.09
CA ASP A 9 -11.60 -21.74 8.46
C ASP A 9 -10.54 -21.01 9.31
N ARG A 10 -9.27 -20.97 8.86
CA ARG A 10 -8.24 -20.12 9.46
C ARG A 10 -8.58 -18.63 9.44
N PHE A 11 -9.53 -18.18 8.62
CA PHE A 11 -9.98 -16.78 8.59
C PHE A 11 -11.15 -16.52 9.53
N ASN A 12 -11.69 -17.55 10.19
CA ASN A 12 -12.65 -17.33 11.26
C ASN A 12 -11.92 -16.71 12.46
N ILE A 13 -12.43 -15.58 12.93
CA ILE A 13 -11.99 -14.95 14.18
C ILE A 13 -12.87 -15.40 15.35
N GLY A 14 -14.06 -15.95 15.07
CA GLY A 14 -15.01 -16.41 16.09
C GLY A 14 -16.06 -15.36 16.46
N VAL A 15 -16.21 -14.33 15.63
CA VAL A 15 -17.28 -13.32 15.71
C VAL A 15 -18.20 -13.55 14.52
N GLU A 16 -19.37 -14.15 14.75
CA GLU A 16 -20.21 -14.71 13.69
C GLU A 16 -20.59 -13.72 12.58
N ILE A 17 -20.95 -12.48 12.96
CA ILE A 17 -21.31 -11.43 12.00
C ILE A 17 -20.14 -11.04 11.10
N VAL A 18 -18.93 -10.96 11.66
CA VAL A 18 -17.68 -10.63 10.95
C VAL A 18 -17.26 -11.81 10.06
N ASP A 19 -17.25 -13.03 10.60
CA ASP A 19 -16.90 -14.25 9.86
C ASP A 19 -17.84 -14.48 8.66
N HIS A 20 -19.13 -14.17 8.81
CA HIS A 20 -20.09 -14.24 7.70
C HIS A 20 -19.79 -13.19 6.62
N ALA A 21 -19.44 -11.97 7.01
CA ALA A 21 -19.05 -10.91 6.07
C ALA A 21 -17.78 -11.29 5.29
N HIS A 22 -16.77 -11.83 5.96
CA HIS A 22 -15.54 -12.31 5.30
C HIS A 22 -15.83 -13.40 4.28
N ARG A 23 -16.59 -14.45 4.66
CA ARG A 23 -17.01 -15.51 3.72
C ARG A 23 -17.66 -14.95 2.47
N LYS A 24 -18.51 -13.94 2.64
CA LYS A 24 -19.19 -13.29 1.52
C LYS A 24 -18.24 -12.47 0.65
N LEU A 25 -17.30 -11.72 1.23
CA LEU A 25 -16.27 -10.99 0.48
C LEU A 25 -15.40 -11.92 -0.36
N PHE A 26 -14.89 -13.01 0.20
CA PHE A 26 -14.12 -14.00 -0.57
C PHE A 26 -14.95 -14.68 -1.66
N SER A 27 -16.25 -14.91 -1.43
CA SER A 27 -17.16 -15.40 -2.47
C SER A 27 -17.32 -14.40 -3.62
N ILE A 28 -17.40 -13.10 -3.33
CA ILE A 28 -17.48 -12.05 -4.35
C ILE A 28 -16.18 -12.02 -5.17
N VAL A 29 -15.02 -12.02 -4.51
CA VAL A 29 -13.71 -12.11 -5.16
C VAL A 29 -13.62 -13.35 -6.05
N GLY A 30 -14.00 -14.53 -5.54
CA GLY A 30 -13.94 -15.77 -6.31
C GLY A 30 -14.79 -15.72 -7.58
N LYS A 31 -15.96 -15.08 -7.51
CA LYS A 31 -16.78 -14.82 -8.70
C LYS A 31 -16.10 -13.87 -9.67
N LEU A 32 -15.52 -12.77 -9.19
CA LEU A 32 -14.81 -11.81 -10.02
C LEU A 32 -13.61 -12.42 -10.74
N LEU A 33 -12.82 -13.26 -10.09
CA LEU A 33 -11.70 -13.97 -10.71
C LEU A 33 -12.17 -14.86 -11.87
N ASN A 34 -13.29 -15.57 -11.71
CA ASN A 34 -13.84 -16.40 -12.77
C ASN A 34 -14.33 -15.57 -13.98
N LEU A 35 -14.80 -14.34 -13.77
CA LEU A 35 -15.21 -13.44 -14.86
C LEU A 35 -14.00 -12.95 -15.68
N THR A 36 -12.82 -12.85 -15.05
CA THR A 36 -11.59 -12.41 -15.75
C THR A 36 -10.95 -13.46 -16.65
N GLU A 37 -11.35 -14.73 -16.55
CA GLU A 37 -10.85 -15.79 -17.45
C GLU A 37 -11.44 -15.70 -18.89
N ASP A 38 -12.51 -14.91 -19.12
CA ASP A 38 -13.19 -14.76 -20.43
C ASP A 38 -13.38 -13.26 -20.79
N ALA A 39 -12.24 -12.55 -20.88
CA ALA A 39 -12.14 -11.08 -20.81
C ALA A 39 -12.89 -10.29 -21.91
N GLU A 40 -13.01 -10.81 -23.14
CA GLU A 40 -13.61 -10.05 -24.24
C GLU A 40 -15.15 -9.95 -24.16
N LYS A 41 -15.83 -10.78 -23.36
CA LYS A 41 -17.30 -10.83 -23.32
C LYS A 41 -17.94 -10.25 -22.07
N GLN A 42 -17.18 -9.91 -21.02
CA GLN A 42 -17.74 -9.73 -19.68
C GLN A 42 -17.32 -8.45 -18.94
N LYS A 43 -16.79 -7.44 -19.64
CA LYS A 43 -16.44 -6.13 -19.05
C LYS A 43 -17.55 -5.53 -18.16
N HIS A 44 -18.80 -5.56 -18.64
CA HIS A 44 -19.95 -5.07 -17.86
C HIS A 44 -20.18 -5.90 -16.59
N ALA A 45 -20.03 -7.23 -16.66
CA ALA A 45 -20.18 -8.09 -15.49
C ALA A 45 -19.06 -7.84 -14.45
N CYS A 46 -17.82 -7.61 -14.90
CA CYS A 46 -16.72 -7.23 -14.02
C CYS A 46 -16.99 -5.88 -13.33
N GLN A 47 -17.44 -4.87 -14.08
CA GLN A 47 -17.80 -3.56 -13.53
C GLN A 47 -18.86 -3.65 -12.44
N GLU A 48 -19.94 -4.39 -12.69
CA GLU A 48 -21.01 -4.59 -11.70
C GLU A 48 -20.54 -5.43 -10.50
N GLY A 49 -19.69 -6.43 -10.73
CA GLY A 49 -19.09 -7.22 -9.66
C GLY A 49 -18.18 -6.38 -8.75
N ILE A 50 -17.38 -5.46 -9.31
CA ILE A 50 -16.51 -4.54 -8.57
C ILE A 50 -17.35 -3.56 -7.74
N LYS A 51 -18.42 -2.99 -8.32
CA LYS A 51 -19.37 -2.15 -7.57
C LYS A 51 -19.99 -2.90 -6.40
N TYR A 52 -20.38 -4.16 -6.63
CA TYR A 52 -20.94 -5.01 -5.59
C TYR A 52 -19.93 -5.33 -4.49
N PHE A 53 -18.68 -5.64 -4.87
CA PHE A 53 -17.57 -5.82 -3.93
C PHE A 53 -17.41 -4.58 -3.04
N LYS A 54 -17.24 -3.40 -3.64
CA LYS A 54 -17.09 -2.12 -2.92
C LYS A 54 -18.24 -1.88 -1.95
N SER A 55 -19.48 -1.98 -2.42
CA SER A 55 -20.65 -1.76 -1.56
C SER A 55 -20.71 -2.74 -0.40
N TYR A 56 -20.33 -4.00 -0.61
CA TYR A 56 -20.31 -4.99 0.45
C TYR A 56 -19.16 -4.76 1.45
N THR A 57 -17.98 -4.36 0.98
CA THR A 57 -16.84 -3.97 1.84
C THR A 57 -17.21 -2.81 2.75
N MET A 58 -17.82 -1.74 2.22
CA MET A 58 -18.24 -0.58 3.02
C MET A 58 -19.29 -0.97 4.07
N LYS A 59 -20.22 -1.85 3.71
CA LYS A 59 -21.21 -2.38 4.66
C LYS A 59 -20.53 -3.18 5.78
N HIS A 60 -19.60 -4.06 5.42
CA HIS A 60 -18.87 -4.89 6.37
C HIS A 60 -18.07 -4.04 7.37
N PHE A 61 -17.32 -3.04 6.90
CA PHE A 61 -16.60 -2.10 7.77
C PHE A 61 -17.54 -1.41 8.77
N ALA A 62 -18.69 -0.92 8.30
CA ALA A 62 -19.66 -0.28 9.18
C ALA A 62 -20.24 -1.23 10.25
N GLU A 63 -20.50 -2.50 9.90
CA GLU A 63 -21.01 -3.52 10.83
C GLU A 63 -19.95 -3.91 11.87
N GLU A 64 -18.71 -4.08 11.45
CA GLU A 64 -17.57 -4.39 12.32
C GLU A 64 -17.24 -3.23 13.27
N GLU A 65 -17.22 -2.00 12.76
CA GLU A 65 -17.01 -0.81 13.59
C GLU A 65 -18.12 -0.63 14.63
N ALA A 66 -19.37 -0.89 14.26
CA ALA A 66 -20.48 -0.87 15.20
C ALA A 66 -20.31 -1.95 16.28
N TYR A 67 -19.81 -3.13 15.91
CA TYR A 67 -19.48 -4.20 16.86
C TYR A 67 -18.34 -3.80 17.79
N MET A 68 -17.24 -3.26 17.27
CA MET A 68 -16.09 -2.79 18.05
C MET A 68 -16.49 -1.72 19.07
N ARG A 69 -17.29 -0.72 18.67
CA ARG A 69 -17.83 0.29 19.59
C ARG A 69 -18.68 -0.34 20.69
N LYS A 70 -19.53 -1.32 20.37
CA LYS A 70 -20.40 -2.01 21.33
C LYS A 70 -19.61 -2.74 22.42
N ILE A 71 -18.46 -3.32 22.08
CA ILE A 71 -17.60 -4.02 23.04
C ILE A 71 -16.56 -3.11 23.70
N ASN A 72 -16.56 -1.81 23.39
CA ASN A 72 -15.53 -0.85 23.80
C ASN A 72 -14.11 -1.33 23.44
N TYR A 73 -13.93 -1.77 22.19
CA TYR A 73 -12.63 -2.23 21.71
C TYR A 73 -11.58 -1.10 21.82
N PRO A 74 -10.48 -1.30 22.58
CA PRO A 74 -9.53 -0.22 22.87
C PRO A 74 -8.88 0.40 21.63
N ASP A 75 -8.60 -0.40 20.60
CA ASP A 75 -7.89 0.05 19.39
C ASP A 75 -8.86 0.41 18.24
N TYR A 76 -10.10 0.78 18.57
CA TYR A 76 -11.15 1.12 17.59
C TYR A 76 -10.71 2.17 16.57
N GLU A 77 -10.12 3.28 17.02
CA GLU A 77 -9.76 4.39 16.13
C GLU A 77 -8.69 3.99 15.11
N VAL A 78 -7.72 3.16 15.51
CA VAL A 78 -6.68 2.69 14.60
C VAL A 78 -7.27 1.74 13.56
N HIS A 79 -8.07 0.76 13.99
CA HIS A 79 -8.73 -0.16 13.07
C HIS A 79 -9.64 0.59 12.08
N LYS A 80 -10.42 1.56 12.57
CA LYS A 80 -11.25 2.44 11.74
C LYS A 80 -10.40 3.22 10.72
N SER A 81 -9.23 3.72 11.10
CA SER A 81 -8.36 4.43 10.16
C SER A 81 -7.89 3.54 9.00
N LEU A 82 -7.68 2.23 9.22
CA LEU A 82 -7.35 1.27 8.17
C LEU A 82 -8.53 1.05 7.20
N HIS A 83 -9.75 1.01 7.72
CA HIS A 83 -10.97 0.97 6.90
C HIS A 83 -11.13 2.25 6.06
N GLU A 84 -10.92 3.41 6.68
CA GLU A 84 -11.02 4.70 6.03
C GLU A 84 -9.98 4.86 4.92
N ASP A 85 -8.74 4.39 5.13
CA ASP A 85 -7.71 4.34 4.10
C ASP A 85 -8.12 3.48 2.92
N MET A 86 -8.57 2.24 3.17
CA MET A 86 -9.00 1.33 2.11
C MET A 86 -10.20 1.90 1.33
N GLN A 87 -11.16 2.49 2.03
CA GLN A 87 -12.40 3.02 1.46
C GLN A 87 -12.18 4.31 0.67
N ASN A 88 -11.41 5.25 1.21
CA ASN A 88 -11.32 6.62 0.71
C ASN A 88 -10.10 6.83 -0.21
N HIS A 89 -9.11 5.95 -0.16
CA HIS A 89 -7.87 6.07 -0.94
C HIS A 89 -7.63 4.86 -1.85
N THR A 90 -7.44 3.66 -1.28
CA THR A 90 -7.04 2.48 -2.07
C THR A 90 -8.07 2.07 -3.11
N ILE A 91 -9.34 1.87 -2.73
CA ILE A 91 -10.38 1.45 -3.69
C ILE A 91 -10.59 2.50 -4.79
N PRO A 92 -10.74 3.81 -4.49
CA PRO A 92 -10.86 4.84 -5.51
C PRO A 92 -9.68 4.88 -6.50
N ALA A 93 -8.44 4.77 -6.01
CA ALA A 93 -7.25 4.77 -6.87
C ALA A 93 -7.26 3.59 -7.86
N LEU A 94 -7.57 2.38 -7.38
CA LEU A 94 -7.68 1.21 -8.24
C LEU A 94 -8.88 1.30 -9.20
N GLU A 95 -9.99 1.92 -8.80
CA GLU A 95 -11.13 2.17 -9.69
C GLU A 95 -10.75 3.11 -10.84
N GLU A 96 -9.97 4.15 -10.57
CA GLU A 96 -9.48 5.06 -11.60
C GLU A 96 -8.45 4.36 -12.50
N GLU A 97 -7.54 3.56 -11.95
CA GLU A 97 -6.62 2.74 -12.73
C GLU A 97 -7.38 1.85 -13.72
N MET A 98 -8.36 1.08 -13.24
CA MET A 98 -9.21 0.25 -14.09
C MET A 98 -9.95 1.07 -15.16
N LYS A 99 -10.50 2.24 -14.83
CA LYS A 99 -11.15 3.11 -15.83
C LYS A 99 -10.17 3.61 -16.89
N SER A 100 -8.96 4.02 -16.48
CA SER A 100 -7.92 4.54 -17.38
C SER A 100 -7.42 3.48 -18.36
N GLN A 101 -7.43 2.21 -17.96
CA GLN A 101 -7.05 1.06 -18.78
C GLN A 101 -8.25 0.37 -19.44
N ASP A 102 -9.40 1.04 -19.50
CA ASP A 102 -10.64 0.53 -20.09
C ASP A 102 -11.11 -0.84 -19.55
N TYR A 103 -10.82 -1.09 -18.26
CA TYR A 103 -11.05 -2.36 -17.57
C TYR A 103 -10.34 -3.53 -18.25
N SER A 104 -9.07 -3.34 -18.63
CA SER A 104 -8.18 -4.39 -19.10
C SER A 104 -8.16 -5.57 -18.11
N ALA A 105 -7.93 -6.79 -18.62
CA ALA A 105 -7.78 -7.96 -17.76
C ALA A 105 -6.69 -7.77 -16.69
N GLU A 106 -5.60 -7.09 -17.04
CA GLU A 106 -4.50 -6.75 -16.16
C GLU A 106 -4.93 -5.83 -15.00
N SER A 107 -5.61 -4.72 -15.28
CA SER A 107 -6.07 -3.80 -14.22
C SER A 107 -7.11 -4.44 -13.29
N ILE A 108 -7.98 -5.31 -13.81
CA ILE A 108 -8.94 -6.05 -12.97
C ILE A 108 -8.20 -7.08 -12.10
N GLN A 109 -7.24 -7.81 -12.65
CA GLN A 109 -6.42 -8.75 -11.89
C GLN A 109 -5.62 -8.04 -10.82
N HIS A 110 -5.07 -6.86 -11.11
CA HIS A 110 -4.37 -6.02 -10.15
C HIS A 110 -5.30 -5.58 -9.01
N PHE A 111 -6.49 -5.03 -9.32
CA PHE A 111 -7.52 -4.70 -8.32
C PHE A 111 -7.85 -5.88 -7.40
N LEU A 112 -8.09 -7.05 -7.99
CA LEU A 112 -8.43 -8.27 -7.24
C LEU A 112 -7.24 -8.74 -6.38
N GLY A 113 -6.02 -8.66 -6.90
CA GLY A 113 -4.79 -9.00 -6.19
C GLY A 113 -4.62 -8.17 -4.92
N ILE A 114 -4.73 -6.83 -5.04
CA ILE A 114 -4.66 -5.92 -3.88
C ILE A 114 -5.78 -6.21 -2.88
N CYS A 115 -7.03 -6.33 -3.34
CA CYS A 115 -8.16 -6.59 -2.45
C CYS A 115 -8.02 -7.91 -1.69
N VAL A 116 -7.57 -8.97 -2.35
CA VAL A 116 -7.34 -10.28 -1.72
C VAL A 116 -6.17 -10.21 -0.75
N GLY A 117 -5.07 -9.57 -1.13
CA GLY A 117 -3.91 -9.36 -0.26
C GLY A 117 -4.31 -8.63 1.02
N TRP A 118 -4.94 -7.47 0.88
CA TRP A 118 -5.40 -6.64 1.98
C TRP A 118 -6.36 -7.40 2.89
N LEU A 119 -7.41 -8.03 2.34
CA LEU A 119 -8.37 -8.82 3.14
C LEU A 119 -7.69 -9.93 3.93
N ASN A 120 -6.77 -10.68 3.30
CA ASN A 120 -6.07 -11.77 3.99
C ASN A 120 -5.26 -11.27 5.19
N VAL A 121 -4.51 -10.18 5.01
CA VAL A 121 -3.64 -9.61 6.04
C VAL A 121 -4.48 -8.99 7.16
N HIS A 122 -5.45 -8.15 6.78
CA HIS A 122 -6.35 -7.45 7.70
C HIS A 122 -7.10 -8.44 8.61
N ILE A 123 -7.77 -9.45 8.03
CA ILE A 123 -8.51 -10.47 8.80
C ILE A 123 -7.62 -11.23 9.76
N MET A 124 -6.43 -11.61 9.30
CA MET A 124 -5.55 -12.48 10.08
C MET A 124 -4.91 -11.77 11.26
N ILE A 125 -4.83 -10.45 11.21
CA ILE A 125 -4.07 -9.62 12.15
C ILE A 125 -5.00 -8.69 12.91
N GLU A 126 -5.70 -7.78 12.21
CA GLU A 126 -6.46 -6.69 12.81
C GLU A 126 -7.82 -7.19 13.32
N ASP A 127 -8.61 -7.89 12.50
CA ASP A 127 -9.94 -8.37 12.91
C ASP A 127 -9.79 -9.45 13.97
N ARG A 128 -8.74 -10.27 13.88
CA ARG A 128 -8.41 -11.24 14.93
C ARG A 128 -8.05 -10.56 16.25
N ALA A 129 -7.40 -9.40 16.23
CA ALA A 129 -7.04 -8.66 17.44
C ALA A 129 -8.27 -8.17 18.23
N ILE A 130 -9.42 -7.96 17.56
CA ILE A 130 -10.71 -7.63 18.19
C ILE A 130 -11.08 -8.66 19.28
N THR A 131 -10.69 -9.91 19.10
CA THR A 131 -10.99 -11.01 20.04
C THR A 131 -10.08 -11.04 21.28
N GLY A 132 -9.06 -10.18 21.34
CA GLY A 132 -8.04 -10.17 22.40
C GLY A 132 -7.09 -11.36 22.40
N LYS A 133 -7.19 -12.28 21.43
CA LYS A 133 -6.34 -13.49 21.33
C LYS A 133 -5.01 -13.25 20.61
N THR A 134 -4.85 -12.11 19.95
CA THR A 134 -3.65 -11.77 19.18
C THR A 134 -3.34 -10.30 19.43
N PRO A 135 -2.06 -9.94 19.71
CA PRO A 135 -1.70 -8.54 19.84
C PRO A 135 -1.85 -7.82 18.50
N HIS A 136 -2.38 -6.61 18.53
CA HIS A 136 -2.48 -5.70 17.38
C HIS A 136 -1.09 -5.36 16.82
N LYS A 137 -0.94 -5.28 15.50
CA LYS A 137 0.36 -5.01 14.87
C LYS A 137 0.65 -3.51 14.67
N TRP A 138 -0.38 -2.67 14.47
CA TRP A 138 -0.24 -1.21 14.38
C TRP A 138 -0.38 -0.55 15.75
N ILE A 139 0.62 -0.67 16.61
CA ILE A 139 0.61 0.06 17.89
C ILE A 139 0.91 1.54 17.58
N HIS A 140 -0.12 2.32 17.25
CA HIS A 140 0.04 3.75 16.94
C HIS A 140 0.55 4.49 18.17
N LYS A 141 1.78 5.02 18.07
CA LYS A 141 2.34 6.03 18.97
C LYS A 141 2.59 7.37 18.26
N THR A 142 2.27 7.48 16.97
CA THR A 142 2.50 8.68 16.17
C THR A 142 1.24 9.52 16.07
N ALA A 143 1.37 10.84 16.27
CA ALA A 143 0.25 11.76 16.13
C ALA A 143 -0.19 11.88 14.67
N GLU A 144 -1.49 11.96 14.42
CA GLU A 144 -2.11 12.12 13.09
C GLU A 144 -1.48 13.28 12.30
N ASP A 145 -1.18 14.39 12.99
CA ASP A 145 -0.50 15.56 12.44
C ASP A 145 0.89 15.25 11.82
N ALA A 146 1.60 14.26 12.37
CA ALA A 146 2.93 13.87 11.88
C ALA A 146 2.82 13.11 10.54
N VAL A 147 1.81 12.23 10.41
CA VAL A 147 1.53 11.50 9.16
C VAL A 147 1.11 12.48 8.07
N ASP A 148 0.25 13.44 8.39
CA ASP A 148 -0.19 14.47 7.44
C ASP A 148 0.96 15.40 7.00
N SER A 149 1.83 15.77 7.93
CA SER A 149 3.03 16.57 7.62
C SER A 149 3.99 15.80 6.71
N LEU A 150 4.18 14.50 6.98
CA LEU A 150 5.00 13.64 6.15
C LEU A 150 4.42 13.48 4.74
N LYS A 151 3.11 13.21 4.62
CA LYS A 151 2.39 13.14 3.35
C LYS A 151 2.59 14.41 2.52
N LYS A 152 2.38 15.59 3.12
CA LYS A 152 2.60 16.88 2.44
C LYS A 152 4.05 17.05 1.99
N SER A 153 5.00 16.67 2.84
CA SER A 153 6.43 16.71 2.49
C SER A 153 6.77 15.82 1.30
N VAL A 154 6.22 14.59 1.23
CA VAL A 154 6.43 13.69 0.10
C VAL A 154 5.85 14.27 -1.18
N ILE A 155 4.58 14.70 -1.17
CA ILE A 155 3.90 15.27 -2.35
C ILE A 155 4.65 16.50 -2.86
N GLN A 156 5.02 17.42 -1.96
CA GLN A 156 5.79 18.61 -2.33
C GLN A 156 7.14 18.25 -2.94
N THR A 157 7.83 17.26 -2.37
CA THR A 157 9.15 16.84 -2.87
C THR A 157 9.05 16.17 -4.25
N LEU A 158 8.03 15.34 -4.48
CA LEU A 158 7.76 14.74 -5.79
C LEU A 158 7.50 15.82 -6.84
N HIS A 159 6.69 16.83 -6.52
CA HIS A 159 6.44 17.95 -7.41
C HIS A 159 7.71 18.78 -7.68
N ASP A 160 8.48 19.11 -6.64
CA ASP A 160 9.62 20.02 -6.77
C ASP A 160 10.81 19.37 -7.49
N LEU A 161 11.08 18.09 -7.24
CA LEU A 161 12.19 17.38 -7.87
C LEU A 161 11.84 16.78 -9.22
N PHE A 162 10.59 16.32 -9.40
CA PHE A 162 10.21 15.52 -10.57
C PHE A 162 9.07 16.12 -11.39
N ARG A 163 8.47 17.24 -10.96
CA ARG A 163 7.25 17.80 -11.58
C ARG A 163 6.14 16.76 -11.69
N LEU A 164 6.04 15.89 -10.67
CA LEU A 164 5.03 14.86 -10.58
C LEU A 164 4.05 15.20 -9.47
N ASP A 165 2.80 15.41 -9.84
CA ASP A 165 1.70 15.43 -8.89
C ASP A 165 1.38 14.00 -8.42
N ALA A 166 1.10 13.86 -7.13
CA ALA A 166 0.83 12.58 -6.51
C ALA A 166 -0.24 12.69 -5.42
N GLU A 167 -1.02 11.64 -5.28
CA GLU A 167 -2.04 11.49 -4.25
C GLU A 167 -1.72 10.30 -3.34
N LEU A 168 -2.15 10.39 -2.08
CA LEU A 168 -2.01 9.29 -1.13
C LEU A 168 -2.99 8.17 -1.49
N VAL A 169 -2.48 6.95 -1.58
CA VAL A 169 -3.26 5.72 -1.77
C VAL A 169 -3.43 4.96 -0.46
N SER A 170 -2.41 4.95 0.41
CA SER A 170 -2.49 4.31 1.72
C SER A 170 -1.53 5.00 2.69
N ALA A 171 -1.98 5.32 3.91
CA ALA A 171 -1.12 5.79 4.99
C ALA A 171 -0.49 4.64 5.80
N HIS A 172 -0.90 3.41 5.50
CA HIS A 172 -0.52 2.18 6.20
C HIS A 172 -0.08 1.10 5.22
N TYR A 173 0.72 1.48 4.21
CA TYR A 173 1.26 0.56 3.20
C TYR A 173 1.94 -0.63 3.87
N SER A 174 1.55 -1.85 3.48
CA SER A 174 1.97 -3.08 4.16
C SER A 174 2.76 -4.04 3.26
N GLY A 175 3.17 -3.57 2.08
CA GLY A 175 3.94 -4.35 1.11
C GLY A 175 3.08 -5.04 0.07
N GLU A 176 1.82 -4.63 -0.11
CA GLU A 176 0.98 -5.13 -1.19
C GLU A 176 1.63 -4.81 -2.56
N ASP A 177 1.37 -5.67 -3.54
CA ASP A 177 2.01 -5.60 -4.85
C ASP A 177 1.25 -4.64 -5.77
N PHE A 178 1.62 -3.36 -5.72
CA PHE A 178 1.02 -2.26 -6.48
C PHE A 178 1.65 -2.03 -7.86
N ALA A 179 2.79 -2.67 -8.11
CA ALA A 179 3.46 -2.56 -9.39
C ALA A 179 2.95 -3.71 -10.27
N SER A 180 2.25 -3.40 -11.36
CA SER A 180 2.02 -4.36 -12.46
C SER A 180 3.34 -4.66 -13.22
N GLY A 181 4.44 -4.89 -12.50
CA GLY A 181 5.80 -4.92 -13.02
C GLY A 181 6.88 -5.04 -11.95
N LYS A 182 8.12 -4.65 -12.28
CA LYS A 182 9.23 -4.65 -11.33
C LYS A 182 9.21 -3.37 -10.49
N ALA A 183 9.78 -3.43 -9.29
CA ALA A 183 10.00 -2.26 -8.46
C ALA A 183 11.50 -2.06 -8.20
N LEU A 184 11.92 -0.80 -8.16
CA LEU A 184 13.27 -0.40 -7.79
C LEU A 184 13.26 0.10 -6.34
N CYS A 185 13.98 -0.61 -5.46
CA CYS A 185 13.88 -0.40 -4.02
C CYS A 185 15.23 0.05 -3.42
N TYR A 186 15.19 1.08 -2.57
CA TYR A 186 16.36 1.58 -1.85
C TYR A 186 16.12 1.65 -0.35
N ARG A 187 17.01 1.07 0.44
CA ARG A 187 17.08 1.28 1.89
C ARG A 187 18.19 2.25 2.23
N ILE A 188 17.81 3.36 2.83
CA ILE A 188 18.69 4.41 3.31
C ILE A 188 18.79 4.26 4.84
N ASN A 189 20.00 4.04 5.35
CA ASN A 189 20.23 3.92 6.79
C ASN A 189 20.86 5.20 7.30
N TYR A 190 20.27 5.72 8.37
CA TYR A 190 20.76 6.85 9.12
C TYR A 190 21.17 6.39 10.52
N GLN A 191 22.25 6.97 11.03
CA GLN A 191 22.75 6.69 12.36
C GLN A 191 22.89 7.98 13.14
N LYS A 192 22.44 7.95 14.40
CA LYS A 192 22.59 9.03 15.37
C LYS A 192 23.80 8.78 16.27
N GLN A 193 24.36 9.84 16.86
CA GLN A 193 25.56 9.74 17.72
C GLN A 193 25.34 8.89 18.98
N ASP A 194 24.11 8.82 19.46
CA ASP A 194 23.70 8.00 20.61
C ASP A 194 23.48 6.50 20.28
N GLY A 195 23.73 6.10 19.01
CA GLY A 195 23.58 4.74 18.53
C GLY A 195 22.17 4.39 18.04
N GLN A 196 21.20 5.31 18.09
CA GLN A 196 19.89 5.08 17.47
C GLN A 196 20.00 5.10 15.95
N ASN A 197 19.39 4.11 15.30
CA ASN A 197 19.37 4.00 13.85
C ASN A 197 17.96 4.29 13.34
N ARG A 198 17.89 4.93 12.16
CA ARG A 198 16.65 5.14 11.41
C ARG A 198 16.84 4.56 10.02
N GLN A 199 15.83 3.87 9.52
CA GLN A 199 15.81 3.29 8.18
C GLN A 199 14.69 3.90 7.36
N VAL A 200 15.00 4.30 6.15
CA VAL A 200 14.01 4.74 5.17
C VAL A 200 14.05 3.80 3.99
N VAL A 201 12.90 3.29 3.57
CA VAL A 201 12.75 2.48 2.37
C VAL A 201 11.96 3.28 1.36
N LEU A 202 12.51 3.40 0.15
CA LEU A 202 11.87 4.01 -1.01
C LEU A 202 11.62 2.93 -2.05
N VAL A 203 10.40 2.85 -2.56
CA VAL A 203 9.99 1.91 -3.60
C VAL A 203 9.44 2.71 -4.77
N TYR A 204 10.01 2.50 -5.94
CA TYR A 204 9.56 3.11 -7.20
C TYR A 204 9.04 2.01 -8.11
N GLU A 205 7.85 2.17 -8.67
CA GLU A 205 7.43 1.34 -9.79
C GLU A 205 8.38 1.54 -10.99
N GLU A 206 8.72 0.47 -11.70
CA GLU A 206 9.62 0.52 -12.87
C GLU A 206 9.13 1.52 -13.94
N GLN A 207 7.81 1.61 -14.15
CA GLN A 207 7.23 2.57 -15.11
C GLN A 207 7.46 4.03 -14.69
N MET A 208 7.39 4.33 -13.39
CA MET A 208 7.72 5.65 -12.86
C MET A 208 9.18 6.00 -13.17
N VAL A 209 10.10 5.03 -12.96
CA VAL A 209 11.54 5.21 -13.24
C VAL A 209 11.79 5.47 -14.72
N PHE A 210 11.12 4.73 -15.61
CA PHE A 210 11.24 4.95 -17.05
C PHE A 210 10.80 6.35 -17.45
N LYS A 211 9.64 6.81 -16.98
CA LYS A 211 9.13 8.15 -17.29
C LYS A 211 10.09 9.24 -16.79
N LEU A 212 10.49 9.14 -15.52
CA LEU A 212 11.35 10.11 -14.85
C LEU A 212 12.73 10.22 -15.53
N ILE A 213 13.38 9.09 -15.80
CA ILE A 213 14.72 9.09 -16.41
C ILE A 213 14.63 9.43 -17.90
N SER A 214 13.56 9.05 -18.59
CA SER A 214 13.38 9.43 -20.00
C SER A 214 13.27 10.95 -20.16
N GLU A 215 12.54 11.59 -19.24
CA GLU A 215 12.39 13.04 -19.19
C GLU A 215 13.73 13.73 -18.88
N LEU A 216 14.47 13.24 -17.87
CA LEU A 216 15.79 13.78 -17.53
C LEU A 216 16.83 13.64 -18.66
N LEU A 217 16.78 12.56 -19.43
CA LEU A 217 17.73 12.30 -20.51
C LEU A 217 17.28 12.81 -21.88
N GLY A 218 16.04 13.29 -22.01
CA GLY A 218 15.45 13.66 -23.29
C GLY A 218 15.38 12.52 -24.31
N LYS A 219 15.34 11.26 -23.85
CA LYS A 219 15.25 10.06 -24.70
C LYS A 219 14.50 8.95 -23.99
N GLN A 220 13.83 8.08 -24.75
CA GLN A 220 13.08 6.98 -24.19
C GLN A 220 13.99 5.93 -23.52
N VAL A 221 13.63 5.53 -22.31
CA VAL A 221 14.26 4.48 -21.52
C VAL A 221 13.27 3.35 -21.28
N ASN A 222 13.66 2.12 -21.66
CA ASN A 222 12.79 0.93 -21.61
C ASN A 222 13.38 -0.21 -20.77
N ARG A 223 14.50 0.03 -20.09
CA ARG A 223 15.18 -0.96 -19.25
C ARG A 223 15.95 -0.29 -18.14
N ILE A 224 15.85 -0.81 -16.92
CA ILE A 224 16.71 -0.43 -15.81
C ILE A 224 18.02 -1.20 -15.92
N ASP A 225 19.10 -0.49 -16.26
CA ASP A 225 20.46 -1.00 -16.17
C ASP A 225 21.16 -0.49 -14.90
N LYS A 226 22.44 -0.87 -14.71
CA LYS A 226 23.21 -0.43 -13.55
C LYS A 226 23.35 1.09 -13.48
N THR A 227 23.44 1.77 -14.62
CA THR A 227 23.59 3.24 -14.68
C THR A 227 22.34 3.91 -14.15
N ILE A 228 21.17 3.47 -14.60
CA ILE A 228 19.88 3.99 -14.16
C ILE A 228 19.64 3.69 -12.69
N ALA A 229 19.98 2.48 -12.23
CA ALA A 229 19.88 2.11 -10.83
C ALA A 229 20.78 2.96 -9.91
N GLU A 230 21.99 3.32 -10.34
CA GLU A 230 22.85 4.23 -9.57
C GLU A 230 22.35 5.68 -9.62
N ALA A 231 21.80 6.12 -10.76
CA ALA A 231 21.18 7.45 -10.86
C ALA A 231 19.98 7.59 -9.91
N MET A 232 19.08 6.60 -9.90
CA MET A 232 17.93 6.58 -8.99
C MET A 232 18.33 6.48 -7.52
N LYS A 233 19.47 5.85 -7.21
CA LYS A 233 20.03 5.84 -5.85
C LYS A 233 20.44 7.24 -5.38
N LEU A 234 21.08 8.01 -6.26
CA LEU A 234 21.47 9.39 -5.97
C LEU A 234 20.26 10.34 -5.89
N ILE A 235 19.29 10.13 -6.78
CA ILE A 235 18.01 10.84 -6.76
C ILE A 235 17.28 10.58 -5.44
N SER A 236 17.22 9.32 -5.00
CA SER A 236 16.64 8.92 -3.70
C SER A 236 17.31 9.63 -2.52
N LYS A 237 18.64 9.77 -2.54
CA LYS A 237 19.37 10.56 -1.54
C LYS A 237 18.96 12.04 -1.58
N LYS A 238 18.83 12.62 -2.77
CA LYS A 238 18.43 14.02 -2.96
C LYS A 238 16.99 14.25 -2.49
N PHE A 239 16.10 13.32 -2.82
CA PHE A 239 14.71 13.28 -2.37
C PHE A 239 14.63 13.36 -0.84
N MET A 240 15.37 12.52 -0.12
CA MET A 240 15.40 12.61 1.34
C MET A 240 15.94 13.95 1.86
N GLY A 241 16.97 14.51 1.24
CA GLY A 241 17.49 15.83 1.63
C GLY A 241 16.49 16.98 1.40
N CYS A 242 15.62 16.88 0.39
CA CYS A 242 14.53 17.83 0.16
C CYS A 242 13.34 17.59 1.11
N MET A 243 13.10 16.34 1.52
CA MET A 243 12.12 16.06 2.55
C MET A 243 12.53 16.66 3.90
N GLU A 244 13.82 16.61 4.27
CA GLU A 244 14.32 17.15 5.54
C GLU A 244 13.98 18.64 5.77
N SER A 245 13.85 19.45 4.71
CA SER A 245 13.46 20.85 4.85
C SER A 245 11.98 21.07 5.20
N HIS A 246 11.14 20.05 5.00
CA HIS A 246 9.69 20.11 5.18
C HIS A 246 9.19 19.18 6.30
N PHE A 247 9.93 18.10 6.55
CA PHE A 247 9.71 17.15 7.62
C PHE A 247 11.06 16.80 8.26
N PRO A 248 11.52 17.57 9.26
CA PRO A 248 12.80 17.33 9.89
C PRO A 248 12.78 15.97 10.59
N MET A 249 13.65 15.08 10.14
CA MET A 249 13.79 13.72 10.69
C MET A 249 14.53 13.71 12.05
N GLY A 250 14.81 14.89 12.62
CA GLY A 250 15.61 15.12 13.82
C GLY A 250 17.05 15.52 13.48
N ASP A 251 17.59 16.52 14.19
CA ASP A 251 18.82 17.26 13.83
C ASP A 251 20.14 16.47 13.94
N GLU A 252 20.12 15.16 14.22
CA GLU A 252 21.31 14.40 14.60
C GLU A 252 21.57 13.13 13.76
N TYR A 253 20.77 12.87 12.74
CA TYR A 253 20.94 11.69 11.89
C TYR A 253 21.95 11.93 10.76
N LYS A 254 22.97 11.06 10.67
CA LYS A 254 23.92 11.06 9.56
C LYS A 254 23.65 9.87 8.64
N LEU A 255 23.67 10.12 7.33
CA LEU A 255 23.60 9.07 6.33
C LEU A 255 24.78 8.09 6.50
N GLU A 256 24.49 6.82 6.78
CA GLU A 256 25.49 5.75 6.87
C GLU A 256 25.69 5.10 5.49
N LYS A 257 24.62 4.55 4.92
CA LYS A 257 24.67 3.80 3.64
C LYS A 257 23.32 3.74 2.93
N ILE A 258 23.38 3.52 1.63
CA ILE A 258 22.23 3.26 0.77
C ILE A 258 22.42 1.91 0.07
N ASN A 259 21.48 1.00 0.31
CA ASN A 259 21.46 -0.35 -0.25
C ASN A 259 20.32 -0.49 -1.26
N THR A 260 20.57 -1.20 -2.35
CA THR A 260 19.50 -1.65 -3.25
C THR A 260 18.90 -2.93 -2.71
N LEU A 261 17.58 -3.07 -2.81
CA LEU A 261 16.83 -4.25 -2.40
C LEU A 261 16.03 -4.81 -3.57
N THR A 262 15.71 -6.10 -3.52
CA THR A 262 14.58 -6.65 -4.27
C THR A 262 13.27 -6.28 -3.56
N PHE A 263 12.17 -6.24 -4.30
CA PHE A 263 10.86 -6.00 -3.69
C PHE A 263 10.52 -7.08 -2.65
N GLU A 264 10.86 -8.35 -2.92
CA GLU A 264 10.70 -9.43 -1.94
C GLU A 264 11.46 -9.17 -0.63
N GLN A 265 12.66 -8.59 -0.70
CA GLN A 265 13.41 -8.21 0.51
C GLN A 265 12.74 -7.07 1.28
N VAL A 266 11.99 -6.19 0.61
CA VAL A 266 11.17 -5.15 1.25
C VAL A 266 9.95 -5.80 1.91
N VAL A 267 9.21 -6.66 1.21
CA VAL A 267 8.04 -7.38 1.77
C VAL A 267 8.41 -8.16 3.03
N ARG A 268 9.53 -8.88 3.02
CA ARG A 268 10.03 -9.61 4.20
C ARG A 268 10.32 -8.71 5.41
N THR A 269 10.62 -7.42 5.19
CA THR A 269 10.78 -6.49 6.33
C THR A 269 9.47 -6.17 7.02
N PHE A 270 8.34 -6.19 6.32
CA PHE A 270 7.02 -6.02 6.92
C PHE A 270 6.53 -7.29 7.64
N GLU A 271 6.87 -8.48 7.14
CA GLU A 271 6.35 -9.75 7.66
C GLU A 271 7.02 -10.22 8.96
N PHE A 272 8.34 -10.07 9.07
CA PHE A 272 9.14 -10.65 10.16
C PHE A 272 9.40 -9.70 11.33
N GLU A 273 9.14 -8.41 11.14
CA GLU A 273 9.33 -7.43 12.20
C GLU A 273 8.10 -7.41 13.10
N LYS A 274 8.31 -7.48 14.42
CA LYS A 274 7.22 -7.52 15.41
C LYS A 274 6.39 -6.22 15.46
N GLN A 275 6.79 -5.18 14.75
CA GLN A 275 6.14 -3.87 14.67
C GLN A 275 6.28 -3.33 13.24
N TYR A 276 5.18 -2.86 12.65
CA TYR A 276 5.20 -2.14 11.37
C TYR A 276 5.92 -0.80 11.50
N SER A 277 6.40 -0.30 10.37
CA SER A 277 6.97 1.04 10.26
C SER A 277 5.92 2.07 10.68
N PRO A 278 6.20 2.97 11.64
CA PRO A 278 5.21 3.97 12.09
C PRO A 278 4.78 4.93 10.98
N TYR A 279 5.62 5.07 9.94
CA TYR A 279 5.28 5.78 8.73
C TYR A 279 5.48 4.85 7.55
N SER A 280 4.39 4.51 6.84
CA SER A 280 4.45 3.65 5.66
C SER A 280 3.42 4.12 4.65
N LEU A 281 3.84 4.98 3.73
CA LEU A 281 2.96 5.69 2.81
C LEU A 281 3.10 5.15 1.39
N LEU A 282 1.98 4.96 0.70
CA LEU A 282 1.91 4.67 -0.72
C LEU A 282 1.23 5.82 -1.45
N PHE A 283 1.78 6.18 -2.59
CA PHE A 283 1.31 7.25 -3.46
C PHE A 283 1.10 6.75 -4.88
N ARG A 284 0.15 7.37 -5.57
CA ARG A 284 -0.08 7.23 -7.00
C ARG A 284 0.15 8.56 -7.67
N THR A 285 0.90 8.56 -8.77
CA THR A 285 1.16 9.77 -9.55
C THR A 285 0.04 10.04 -10.53
N GLU A 286 -0.05 11.27 -11.03
CA GLU A 286 -0.96 11.64 -12.13
C GLU A 286 -0.77 10.78 -13.40
N LYS A 287 0.41 10.15 -13.55
CA LYS A 287 0.77 9.28 -14.67
C LYS A 287 0.35 7.82 -14.43
N GLY A 288 -0.33 7.54 -13.31
CA GLY A 288 -0.90 6.25 -12.94
C GLY A 288 0.09 5.25 -12.33
N ASP A 289 1.32 5.67 -12.05
CA ASP A 289 2.37 4.83 -11.44
C ASP A 289 2.52 5.07 -9.94
N TYR A 290 3.15 4.12 -9.25
CA TYR A 290 3.20 4.09 -7.78
C TYR A 290 4.60 4.39 -7.20
N PHE A 291 4.57 5.03 -6.02
CA PHE A 291 5.73 5.33 -5.19
C PHE A 291 5.42 5.07 -3.72
N ALA A 292 6.33 4.40 -2.99
CA ALA A 292 6.17 4.19 -1.55
C ALA A 292 7.37 4.70 -0.75
N LEU A 293 7.07 5.20 0.45
CA LEU A 293 8.04 5.64 1.46
C LEU A 293 7.69 5.03 2.82
N CYS A 294 8.61 4.26 3.39
CA CYS A 294 8.51 3.72 4.73
C CYS A 294 9.65 4.24 5.60
N ILE A 295 9.36 4.72 6.81
CA ILE A 295 10.36 5.22 7.77
C ILE A 295 10.22 4.47 9.08
N LYS A 296 11.33 3.89 9.53
CA LYS A 296 11.47 3.10 10.75
C LYS A 296 12.54 3.67 11.67
#